data_AF-A0A920JH07-F1
#
_entry.id   AF-A0A920JH07-F1
#
_cell.length_a   1.000
_cell.length_b   1.000
_cell.length_c   1.000
_cell.angle_alpha   90.00
_cell.angle_beta   90.00
_cell.angle_gamma   90.00
#
_symmetry.space_group_name_H-M   'P 1'
#
loop_
_entity.id
_entity.type
_entity.pdbx_description
1 polymer ?
#
loop_
_entity_poly.entity_id
_entity_poly.type
_entity_poly.pdbx_seq_one_letter_code
_entity_poly.pdbx_strand_id
1 'polypeptide(L)'
;MWVFTFAWLIINVGGAANLNKEWGQSLSKINRYIVALLGLGLIIVSVSSFMGNGPYDPNSVALKVGLYGLVNLTILGIEIAFFPLGQSFERLAIEGSSPDLESEISGGMSKTLGWVHATYMLIFIVAFIGATKIIG
;
A
#
# COMPACT_ATOMS: atom_id res chain seq x y z
N MET A 1 -18.06 -10.94 2.89
CA MET A 1 -16.72 -10.80 3.48
C MET A 1 -15.77 -11.90 2.99
N TRP A 2 -15.93 -13.16 3.38
CA TRP A 2 -14.98 -14.24 3.03
C TRP A 2 -14.70 -14.42 1.53
N VAL A 3 -15.73 -14.44 0.69
CA VAL A 3 -15.57 -14.59 -0.77
C VAL A 3 -14.72 -13.46 -1.36
N PHE A 4 -14.93 -12.22 -0.90
CA PHE A 4 -14.11 -11.08 -1.30
C PHE A 4 -12.66 -11.24 -0.83
N THR A 5 -12.45 -11.63 0.43
CA THR A 5 -11.11 -11.86 0.98
C THR A 5 -10.34 -12.92 0.20
N PHE A 6 -10.98 -14.05 -0.12
CA PHE A 6 -10.36 -15.10 -0.94
C PHE A 6 -10.09 -14.64 -2.37
N ALA A 7 -11.04 -13.95 -3.00
CA ALA A 7 -10.84 -13.39 -4.33
C ALA A 7 -9.69 -12.38 -4.36
N TRP A 8 -9.60 -11.51 -3.37
CA TRP A 8 -8.55 -10.50 -3.28
C TRP A 8 -7.18 -11.11 -2.95
N LEU A 9 -7.15 -12.17 -2.15
CA LEU A 9 -5.94 -12.96 -1.93
C LEU A 9 -5.46 -13.60 -3.23
N ILE A 10 -6.36 -14.18 -4.03
CA ILE A 10 -6.01 -14.77 -5.34
C ILE A 10 -5.46 -13.70 -6.28
N ILE A 11 -6.04 -12.49 -6.29
CA ILE A 11 -5.54 -11.38 -7.10
C ILE A 11 -4.12 -10.98 -6.66
N ASN A 12 -3.88 -10.85 -5.35
CA ASN A 12 -2.57 -10.46 -4.81
C ASN A 12 -1.51 -11.54 -5.03
N VAL A 13 -1.77 -12.76 -4.57
CA VAL A 13 -0.83 -13.89 -4.68
C VAL A 13 -0.65 -14.30 -6.14
N GLY A 14 -1.73 -14.35 -6.91
CA GLY A 14 -1.69 -14.68 -8.34
C GLY A 14 -0.91 -13.64 -9.15
N GLY A 15 -1.11 -12.35 -8.86
CA GLY A 15 -0.34 -11.25 -9.44
C GLY A 15 1.15 -11.35 -9.10
N ALA A 16 1.48 -11.52 -7.82
CA ALA A 16 2.87 -11.61 -7.35
C ALA A 16 3.59 -12.87 -7.85
N ALA A 17 2.96 -14.03 -7.81
CA ALA A 17 3.58 -15.30 -8.21
C ALA A 17 3.78 -15.43 -9.73
N ASN A 18 3.09 -14.61 -10.54
CA ASN A 18 3.14 -14.67 -11.99
C ASN A 18 3.49 -13.31 -12.62
N LEU A 19 4.29 -12.49 -11.93
CA LEU A 19 4.78 -11.20 -12.42
C LEU A 19 5.40 -11.27 -13.83
N ASN A 20 5.99 -12.41 -14.17
CA ASN A 20 6.67 -12.68 -15.44
C ASN A 20 5.68 -12.93 -16.60
N LYS A 21 4.37 -13.02 -16.32
CA LYS A 21 3.30 -13.24 -17.31
C LYS A 21 2.39 -12.02 -17.39
N GLU A 22 1.87 -11.71 -18.58
CA GLU A 22 1.02 -10.53 -18.82
C GLU A 22 -0.25 -10.47 -17.93
N TRP A 23 -0.80 -11.63 -17.59
CA TRP A 23 -1.96 -11.72 -16.70
C TRP A 23 -1.61 -11.37 -15.25
N GLY A 24 -0.42 -11.76 -14.76
CA GLY A 24 0.03 -11.41 -13.42
C GLY A 24 0.28 -9.91 -13.29
N GLN A 25 0.88 -9.29 -14.31
CA GLN A 25 1.02 -7.83 -14.36
C GLN A 25 -0.32 -7.10 -14.41
N SER A 26 -1.29 -7.64 -15.15
CA SER A 26 -2.65 -7.10 -15.18
C SER A 26 -3.33 -7.17 -13.81
N LEU A 27 -3.20 -8.30 -13.09
CA LEU A 27 -3.71 -8.44 -11.73
C LEU A 27 -3.05 -7.46 -10.75
N SER A 28 -1.73 -7.26 -10.84
CA SER A 28 -1.02 -6.28 -10.02
C SER A 28 -1.47 -4.85 -10.32
N LYS A 29 -1.72 -4.49 -11.58
CA LYS A 29 -2.31 -3.18 -11.93
C LYS A 29 -3.69 -3.01 -11.31
N ILE A 30 -4.55 -4.03 -11.40
CA ILE A 30 -5.89 -4.02 -10.80
C ILE A 30 -5.76 -3.84 -9.28
N ASN A 31 -4.86 -4.57 -8.61
CA ASN A 31 -4.65 -4.43 -7.17
C ASN A 31 -4.28 -2.99 -6.79
N ARG A 32 -3.36 -2.35 -7.52
CA ARG A 32 -2.99 -0.96 -7.28
C ARG A 32 -4.18 0.00 -7.39
N TYR A 33 -5.03 -0.18 -8.39
CA TYR A 33 -6.26 0.62 -8.53
C TYR A 33 -7.21 0.39 -7.36
N ILE A 34 -7.40 -0.86 -6.93
CA ILE A 34 -8.25 -1.19 -5.77
C ILE A 34 -7.71 -0.51 -4.50
N VAL A 35 -6.40 -0.64 -4.23
CA VAL A 35 -5.76 -0.04 -3.05
C VAL A 35 -5.81 1.49 -3.10
N ALA A 36 -5.61 2.09 -4.28
CA ALA A 36 -5.72 3.54 -4.47
C ALA A 36 -7.15 4.03 -4.20
N LEU A 37 -8.15 3.38 -4.79
CA LEU A 37 -9.56 3.73 -4.61
C LEU A 37 -10.01 3.52 -3.17
N LEU A 38 -9.56 2.45 -2.52
CA LEU A 38 -9.83 2.19 -1.11
C LEU A 38 -9.19 3.26 -0.23
N GLY A 39 -7.91 3.58 -0.44
CA GLY A 39 -7.21 4.61 0.31
C GLY A 39 -7.86 5.98 0.20
N LEU A 40 -8.15 6.43 -1.02
CA LEU A 40 -8.85 7.69 -1.29
C LEU A 40 -10.28 7.67 -0.74
N GLY A 41 -11.02 6.58 -0.94
CA GLY A 41 -12.39 6.43 -0.46
C GLY A 41 -12.49 6.55 1.06
N LEU A 42 -11.57 5.94 1.80
CA LEU A 42 -11.53 6.04 3.26
C LEU A 42 -11.21 7.46 3.74
N ILE A 43 -10.31 8.17 3.06
CA ILE A 43 -10.03 9.59 3.35
C ILE A 43 -11.27 10.45 3.09
N ILE A 44 -11.96 10.25 1.97
CA ILE A 44 -13.20 10.97 1.64
C ILE A 44 -14.29 10.68 2.69
N VAL A 45 -14.44 9.43 3.12
CA VAL A 45 -15.39 9.06 4.18
C VAL A 45 -15.04 9.74 5.51
N SER A 46 -13.76 9.79 5.87
CA SER A 46 -13.30 10.52 7.05
C SER A 46 -13.63 12.02 6.96
N VAL A 47 -13.28 12.67 5.85
CA VAL A 47 -13.52 14.12 5.65
C VAL A 47 -15.01 14.43 5.67
N SER A 48 -15.83 13.67 4.94
CA SER A 48 -17.28 13.84 4.93
C SER A 48 -17.91 13.65 6.31
N SER A 49 -17.38 12.73 7.12
CA SER A 49 -17.80 12.53 8.52
C SER A 49 -17.51 13.77 9.38
N PHE A 50 -16.34 14.39 9.22
CA PHE A 50 -16.03 15.66 9.89
C PHE A 50 -16.88 16.85 9.39
N MET A 51 -17.40 16.78 8.18
CA MET A 51 -18.35 17.76 7.62
C MET A 51 -19.81 17.49 8.02
N GLY A 52 -20.09 16.45 8.80
CA GLY A 52 -21.45 16.08 9.23
C GLY A 52 -22.29 15.36 8.16
N ASN A 53 -21.71 15.02 7.01
CA ASN A 53 -22.38 14.33 5.90
C ASN A 53 -21.97 12.85 5.77
N GLY A 54 -21.07 12.38 6.64
CA GLY A 54 -20.52 11.03 6.60
C GLY A 54 -21.21 10.06 7.57
N PRO A 55 -20.91 8.76 7.45
CA PRO A 55 -21.53 7.72 8.26
C PRO A 55 -21.00 7.63 9.71
N TYR A 56 -19.92 8.35 10.03
CA TYR A 56 -19.31 8.37 11.35
C TYR A 56 -19.51 9.72 12.03
N ASP A 57 -19.62 9.70 13.35
CA ASP A 57 -19.54 10.91 14.16
C ASP A 57 -18.13 11.54 14.02
N PRO A 58 -18.01 12.87 14.11
CA PRO A 58 -16.75 13.61 13.96
C PRO A 58 -15.84 13.43 15.19
N ASN A 59 -15.36 12.20 15.41
CA ASN A 59 -14.60 11.77 16.58
C ASN A 59 -13.35 10.96 16.16
N SER A 60 -12.71 10.31 17.13
CA SER A 60 -11.52 9.46 16.89
C SER A 60 -11.73 8.34 15.88
N VAL A 61 -12.97 7.84 15.69
CA VAL A 61 -13.28 6.79 14.72
C VAL A 61 -13.15 7.34 13.30
N ALA A 62 -13.76 8.48 13.00
CA ALA A 62 -13.64 9.13 11.70
C ALA A 62 -12.16 9.40 11.36
N LEU A 63 -11.39 9.92 12.32
CA LEU A 63 -9.95 10.16 12.13
C LEU A 63 -9.17 8.87 11.83
N LYS A 64 -9.44 7.78 12.56
CA LYS A 64 -8.78 6.48 12.32
C LYS A 64 -9.08 5.95 10.92
N VAL A 65 -10.31 6.12 10.44
CA VAL A 65 -10.70 5.73 9.07
C VAL A 65 -9.85 6.50 8.04
N GLY A 66 -9.69 7.81 8.21
CA GLY A 66 -8.85 8.63 7.34
C GLY A 66 -7.37 8.23 7.37
N LEU A 67 -6.82 8.00 8.57
CA LEU A 67 -5.44 7.53 8.73
C LEU A 67 -5.22 6.15 8.11
N TYR A 68 -6.19 5.25 8.20
CA TYR A 68 -6.12 3.95 7.52
C TYR A 68 -6.14 4.11 5.99
N GLY A 69 -6.87 5.11 5.48
CA GLY A 69 -6.80 5.50 4.07
C GLY A 69 -5.40 5.97 3.66
N LEU A 70 -4.75 6.79 4.49
CA LEU A 70 -3.36 7.23 4.25
C LEU A 70 -2.36 6.06 4.28
N VAL A 71 -2.52 5.10 5.20
CA VAL A 71 -1.71 3.87 5.22
C VAL A 71 -1.86 3.07 3.91
N ASN A 72 -3.07 2.97 3.35
CA ASN A 72 -3.24 2.31 2.05
C ASN A 72 -2.50 3.06 0.92
N LEU A 73 -2.45 4.39 0.96
CA LEU A 73 -1.69 5.16 -0.03
C LEU A 73 -0.18 4.98 0.13
N THR A 74 0.35 4.82 1.35
CA THR A 74 1.78 4.51 1.52
C THR A 74 2.11 3.10 1.05
N ILE A 75 1.22 2.12 1.26
CA ILE A 75 1.36 0.76 0.70
C ILE A 75 1.38 0.80 -0.83
N LEU A 76 0.51 1.59 -1.45
CA LEU A 76 0.54 1.82 -2.90
C LEU A 76 1.89 2.41 -3.34
N GLY A 77 2.46 3.35 -2.58
CA GLY A 77 3.80 3.89 -2.80
C GLY A 77 4.89 2.82 -2.77
N ILE A 78 4.82 1.89 -1.80
CA ILE A 78 5.69 0.71 -1.71
C ILE A 78 5.55 -0.14 -2.99
N GLU A 79 4.33 -0.49 -3.39
CA GLU A 79 4.10 -1.33 -4.58
C GLU A 79 4.63 -0.71 -5.88
N ILE A 80 4.51 0.61 -6.03
CA ILE A 80 5.01 1.34 -7.20
C ILE A 80 6.55 1.38 -7.19
N ALA A 81 7.17 1.63 -6.03
CA ALA A 81 8.62 1.68 -5.89
C ALA A 81 9.29 0.29 -5.99
N PHE A 82 8.61 -0.76 -5.52
CA PHE A 82 9.14 -2.13 -5.46
C PHE A 82 9.01 -2.89 -6.78
N PHE A 83 8.07 -2.52 -7.66
CA PHE A 83 7.84 -3.27 -8.90
C PHE A 83 9.03 -3.27 -9.88
N PRO A 84 9.69 -2.14 -10.16
CA PRO A 84 10.91 -2.14 -10.97
C PRO A 84 12.01 -3.02 -10.35
N LEU A 85 12.14 -2.97 -9.02
CA LEU A 85 13.07 -3.78 -8.23
C LEU A 85 12.89 -5.28 -8.46
N GLY A 86 11.64 -5.76 -8.53
CA GLY A 86 11.34 -7.16 -8.84
C GLY A 86 11.93 -7.60 -10.19
N GLN A 87 11.89 -6.73 -11.20
CA GLN A 87 12.49 -6.99 -12.52
C GLN A 87 14.02 -6.96 -12.46
N SER A 88 14.61 -6.02 -11.71
CA SER A 88 16.06 -5.95 -11.52
C SER A 88 16.61 -7.20 -10.80
N PHE A 89 15.87 -7.77 -9.84
CA PHE A 89 16.23 -9.05 -9.20
C PHE A 89 16.12 -10.25 -10.14
N GLU A 90 15.13 -10.29 -11.03
CA GLU A 90 15.03 -11.33 -12.07
C GLU A 90 16.25 -11.26 -13.01
N ARG A 91 16.63 -10.06 -13.43
CA ARG A 91 17.85 -9.86 -14.23
C ARG A 91 19.11 -10.28 -13.48
N LEU A 92 19.21 -9.99 -12.18
CA LEU A 92 20.34 -10.43 -11.35
C LEU A 92 20.47 -11.95 -11.33
N ALA A 93 19.35 -12.68 -11.33
CA ALA A 93 19.35 -14.14 -11.35
C ALA A 93 19.78 -14.74 -12.70
N ILE A 94 19.59 -14.02 -13.82
CA ILE A 94 19.89 -14.48 -15.18
C ILE A 94 21.28 -14.00 -15.65
N GLU A 95 21.53 -12.70 -15.53
CA GLU A 95 22.71 -12.00 -16.07
C GLU A 95 23.89 -12.05 -15.07
N GLY A 96 23.63 -12.33 -13.79
CA GLY A 96 24.62 -12.23 -12.71
C GLY A 96 24.81 -10.79 -12.22
N SER A 97 25.70 -10.59 -11.23
CA SER A 97 25.92 -9.26 -10.66
C SER A 97 26.77 -8.36 -11.55
N SER A 98 26.36 -7.10 -11.70
CA SER A 98 27.13 -6.03 -12.33
C SER A 98 27.01 -4.73 -11.53
N PRO A 99 28.01 -3.82 -11.59
CA PRO A 99 27.96 -2.56 -10.84
C PRO A 99 26.74 -1.71 -11.16
N ASP A 100 26.30 -1.71 -12.42
CA ASP A 100 25.11 -0.97 -12.86
C ASP A 100 23.83 -1.56 -12.26
N LEU A 101 23.71 -2.89 -12.20
CA LEU A 101 22.55 -3.57 -11.65
C LEU A 101 22.47 -3.47 -10.12
N GLU A 102 23.61 -3.54 -9.44
CA GLU A 102 23.68 -3.31 -7.99
C GLU A 102 23.26 -1.87 -7.63
N SER A 103 23.67 -0.88 -8.42
CA SER A 103 23.27 0.52 -8.26
C SER A 103 21.76 0.71 -8.47
N GLU A 104 21.19 0.06 -9.49
CA GLU A 104 19.74 0.08 -9.76
C GLU A 104 18.94 -0.50 -8.59
N ILE A 105 19.34 -1.68 -8.09
CA ILE A 105 18.70 -2.35 -6.96
C ILE A 105 18.83 -1.50 -5.68
N SER A 106 20.02 -0.99 -5.37
CA SER A 106 20.26 -0.17 -4.18
C SER A 106 19.42 1.11 -4.20
N GLY A 107 19.37 1.80 -5.35
CA GLY A 107 18.54 2.99 -5.53
C GLY A 107 17.04 2.72 -5.39
N GLY A 108 16.55 1.62 -5.96
CA GLY A 108 15.17 1.16 -5.81
C GLY A 108 14.84 0.80 -4.36
N MET A 109 15.77 0.14 -3.67
CA MET A 109 15.57 -0.31 -2.28
C MET A 109 15.48 0.88 -1.34
N SER A 110 16.33 1.89 -1.53
CA SER A 110 16.29 3.14 -0.75
C SER A 110 14.93 3.86 -0.89
N LYS A 111 14.42 3.98 -2.11
CA LYS A 111 13.08 4.58 -2.36
C LYS A 111 11.97 3.78 -1.68
N THR A 112 12.03 2.45 -1.79
CA THR A 112 11.04 1.56 -1.17
C THR A 112 11.07 1.68 0.35
N LEU A 113 12.27 1.70 0.96
CA LEU A 113 12.45 1.89 2.40
C LEU A 113 11.87 3.22 2.90
N GLY A 114 11.98 4.30 2.12
CA GLY A 114 11.33 5.57 2.45
C GLY A 114 9.83 5.43 2.68
N TRP A 115 9.14 4.71 1.80
CA TRP A 115 7.69 4.44 1.93
C TRP A 115 7.36 3.48 3.07
N VAL A 116 8.23 2.49 3.33
CA VAL A 116 8.08 1.57 4.48
C VAL A 116 8.19 2.34 5.80
N HIS A 117 9.18 3.21 5.95
CA HIS A 117 9.31 4.06 7.14
C HIS A 117 8.11 4.99 7.31
N ALA A 118 7.62 5.60 6.22
CA ALA A 118 6.41 6.43 6.27
C ALA A 118 5.19 5.62 6.76
N THR A 119 5.06 4.38 6.29
CA THR A 119 4.00 3.45 6.73
C THR A 119 4.11 3.13 8.23
N TYR A 120 5.31 2.82 8.73
CA TYR A 120 5.51 2.56 10.15
C TYR A 120 5.22 3.78 11.03
N MET A 121 5.64 4.96 10.60
CA MET A 121 5.33 6.22 11.31
C MET A 121 3.82 6.45 11.40
N LEU A 122 3.08 6.23 10.30
CA LEU A 122 1.63 6.33 10.28
C LEU A 122 0.96 5.30 11.20
N ILE A 123 1.39 4.04 11.15
CA ILE A 123 0.86 2.98 12.03
C ILE A 123 1.09 3.35 13.51
N PHE A 124 2.28 3.88 13.83
CA PHE A 124 2.58 4.34 15.18
C PHE A 124 1.62 5.45 15.63
N ILE A 125 1.38 6.46 14.78
CA ILE A 125 0.42 7.54 15.07
C ILE A 125 -0.99 6.99 15.29
N VAL A 126 -1.44 6.07 14.43
CA VAL A 126 -2.76 5.41 14.55
C VAL A 126 -2.87 4.64 15.87
N ALA A 127 -1.86 3.84 16.21
CA ALA A 127 -1.83 3.06 17.44
C ALA A 127 -1.81 3.97 18.67
N PHE A 128 -1.04 5.05 18.63
CA PHE A 128 -0.97 6.04 19.71
C PHE A 128 -2.32 6.74 19.94
N ILE A 129 -2.98 7.21 18.88
CA ILE A 129 -4.34 7.79 18.97
C ILE A 129 -5.33 6.75 19.50
N GLY A 130 -5.19 5.50 19.07
CA GLY A 130 -6.00 4.38 19.53
C GLY A 130 -5.85 4.12 21.03
N ALA A 131 -4.63 4.11 21.54
CA ALA A 131 -4.32 3.84 22.94
C ALA A 131 -4.68 5.00 23.86
N THR A 132 -4.41 6.24 23.44
CA THR A 132 -4.56 7.42 24.28
C THR A 132 -5.97 7.99 24.29
N LYS A 133 -6.81 7.65 23.30
CA LYS A 133 -8.18 8.18 23.15
C LYS A 133 -8.26 9.72 23.18
N ILE A 134 -7.17 10.44 22.88
CA ILE A 134 -7.09 11.91 23.00
C ILE A 134 -8.12 12.64 22.11
N ILE A 135 -8.66 11.97 21.10
CA ILE A 135 -9.60 12.53 20.12
C ILE A 135 -10.98 11.82 20.21
N GLY A 136 -11.24 11.08 21.30
CA GLY A 136 -12.42 10.24 21.48
C GLY A 136 -13.32 10.71 22.61
#